data_AF-A0A834CZV2-F1
#
_entry.id   AF-A0A834CZV2-F1
#
_cell.length_a   1.000
_cell.length_b   1.000
_cell.length_c   1.000
_cell.angle_alpha   90.00
_cell.angle_beta   90.00
_cell.angle_gamma   90.00
#
_symmetry.space_group_name_H-M   'P 1'
#
loop_
_entity.id
_entity.type
_entity.pdbx_description
1 polymer ?
#
loop_
_entity_poly.entity_id
_entity_poly.type
_entity_poly.pdbx_seq_one_letter_code
_entity_poly.pdbx_strand_id
1 'polypeptide(L)'
;MATEKAVSMPVGVTRLKYSNRVVLKTILERSDGGLGLVGERVVIGGWVRSSKEVMVKDPLPPSPSPSPPPKTDAGTGEMGPKDASFMEILQSRIPFFRSIMKVLGGGNHNHLRENSEQGIPRPPPPSIAFLQVSDGSCVSYLQVVVASAIASPCQLLRTGTCILVEGVLMQLSELGKHVIELKVDKIRHIGTVDHEKYPLSKKKLPFEMLRDFSQFRPRTTTVASVTRISNALTFATHTFFQNLGFFHMQVPIITTTDSEGLTEKFSVTTLLGKADKTEKPTTIKDTEGVSLEVIKSAAKEKAKLVQELKESESNKEALAATLQDFQKPNEVSQLKAREKSKPGTSLKANKVNFSEDFFSCRTYLTVSGRLHLESYACALGNVYSIGPRFRADCAEQVAEKLMIEIEMAFARLEDAMSCADDFFKFLCKWVLDNCPEDMTFVSKRIDKTRIDRLQSMIYSKVEKITYTEVVDVLGKVSDQKFEVKLQWGAALTAEHLRQES
;
A
#
# COMPACT_ATOMS: atom_id res chain seq x y z
N MET A 1 -39.64 8.86 3.67
CA MET A 1 -39.53 10.08 2.82
C MET A 1 -38.47 10.98 3.43
N ALA A 2 -37.24 10.90 2.94
CA ALA A 2 -36.20 11.88 3.24
C ALA A 2 -35.88 12.56 1.90
N THR A 3 -36.23 13.83 1.81
CA THR A 3 -35.92 14.69 0.67
C THR A 3 -34.40 14.76 0.50
N GLU A 4 -33.89 14.28 -0.63
CA GLU A 4 -32.55 14.59 -1.12
C GLU A 4 -32.38 16.11 -1.14
N LYS A 5 -31.66 16.65 -0.15
CA LYS A 5 -31.09 17.99 -0.31
C LYS A 5 -30.05 17.87 -1.41
N ALA A 6 -30.37 18.37 -2.60
CA ALA A 6 -29.38 18.66 -3.62
C ALA A 6 -28.29 19.53 -2.98
N VAL A 7 -27.13 18.94 -2.72
CA VAL A 7 -25.96 19.66 -2.22
C VAL A 7 -25.54 20.60 -3.34
N SER A 8 -25.78 21.90 -3.16
CA SER A 8 -25.35 22.92 -4.12
C SER A 8 -23.84 22.80 -4.30
N MET A 9 -23.39 22.49 -5.50
CA MET A 9 -21.95 22.36 -5.77
C MET A 9 -21.27 23.71 -5.49
N PRO A 10 -20.09 23.72 -4.84
CA PRO A 10 -19.30 24.93 -4.74
C PRO A 10 -18.99 25.43 -6.16
N VAL A 11 -19.38 26.68 -6.40
CA VAL A 11 -19.30 27.36 -7.70
C VAL A 11 -17.84 27.65 -8.07
N GLY A 12 -16.91 27.61 -7.11
CA GLY A 12 -15.50 27.91 -7.32
C GLY A 12 -14.55 26.80 -6.84
N VAL A 13 -13.26 27.09 -6.98
CA VAL A 13 -12.16 26.21 -6.61
C VAL A 13 -12.03 26.08 -5.09
N THR A 14 -12.07 24.84 -4.58
CA THR A 14 -11.80 24.55 -3.17
C THR A 14 -10.30 24.47 -2.91
N ARG A 15 -9.75 25.50 -2.26
CA ARG A 15 -8.34 25.53 -1.82
C ARG A 15 -8.17 24.78 -0.51
N LEU A 16 -6.98 24.22 -0.29
CA LEU A 16 -6.62 23.63 1.01
C LEU A 16 -6.63 24.70 2.11
N LYS A 17 -7.16 24.36 3.28
CA LYS A 17 -7.21 25.27 4.44
C LYS A 17 -5.83 25.82 4.82
N TYR A 18 -4.77 25.03 4.63
CA TYR A 18 -3.40 25.37 5.03
C TYR A 18 -2.44 25.56 3.85
N SER A 19 -2.96 25.77 2.63
CA SER A 19 -2.13 25.91 1.42
C SER A 19 -2.94 26.50 0.28
N ASN A 20 -2.35 27.42 -0.49
CA ASN A 20 -2.98 27.98 -1.70
C ASN A 20 -3.19 26.95 -2.83
N ARG A 21 -2.64 25.74 -2.67
CA ARG A 21 -2.82 24.63 -3.60
C ARG A 21 -4.24 24.08 -3.59
N VAL A 22 -4.62 23.58 -4.76
CA VAL A 22 -5.85 22.84 -5.02
C VAL A 22 -5.51 21.35 -5.12
N VAL A 23 -6.36 20.51 -4.54
CA VAL A 23 -6.24 19.05 -4.63
C VAL A 23 -6.90 18.58 -5.92
N LEU A 24 -6.21 17.77 -6.72
CA LEU A 24 -6.70 17.37 -8.05
C LEU A 24 -8.05 16.64 -7.99
N LYS A 25 -8.30 15.82 -6.97
CA LYS A 25 -9.59 15.18 -6.72
C LYS A 25 -10.76 16.17 -6.76
N THR A 26 -10.60 17.36 -6.18
CA THR A 26 -11.66 18.39 -6.11
C THR A 26 -11.98 19.05 -7.44
N ILE A 27 -11.10 18.89 -8.43
CA ILE A 27 -11.29 19.34 -9.81
C ILE A 27 -11.84 18.18 -10.65
N LEU A 28 -11.15 17.03 -10.60
CA LEU A 28 -11.30 15.93 -11.56
C LEU A 28 -12.46 14.98 -11.27
N GLU A 29 -12.89 14.87 -10.01
CA GLU A 29 -14.02 13.99 -9.61
C GLU A 29 -15.34 14.77 -9.44
N ARG A 30 -15.41 15.99 -9.97
CA ARG A 30 -16.68 16.70 -10.11
C ARG A 30 -17.54 16.00 -11.17
N SER A 31 -18.87 16.08 -11.02
CA SER A 31 -19.81 15.53 -12.00
C SER A 31 -19.66 16.13 -13.39
N ASP A 32 -19.20 17.39 -13.49
CA ASP A 32 -18.90 18.10 -14.73
C ASP A 32 -17.45 17.87 -15.24
N GLY A 33 -16.68 16.99 -14.60
CA GLY A 33 -15.27 16.73 -14.93
C GLY A 33 -14.35 17.95 -14.75
N GLY A 34 -14.81 18.99 -14.05
CA GLY A 34 -14.09 20.25 -13.85
C GLY A 34 -14.45 21.37 -14.83
N LEU A 35 -15.41 21.17 -15.74
CA LEU A 35 -15.82 22.19 -16.72
C LEU A 35 -16.33 23.49 -16.08
N GLY A 36 -17.03 23.41 -14.94
CA GLY A 36 -17.47 24.59 -14.20
C GLY A 36 -16.34 25.42 -13.59
N LEU A 37 -15.08 24.96 -13.69
CA LEU A 37 -13.89 25.67 -13.21
C LEU A 37 -13.04 26.24 -14.36
N VAL A 38 -13.51 26.18 -15.61
CA VAL A 38 -12.79 26.78 -16.74
C VAL A 38 -12.66 28.29 -16.53
N GLY A 39 -11.45 28.82 -16.77
CA GLY A 39 -11.09 30.21 -16.50
C GLY A 39 -10.55 30.46 -15.09
N GLU A 40 -10.72 29.52 -14.15
CA GLU A 40 -10.20 29.67 -12.80
C GLU A 40 -8.68 29.52 -12.75
N ARG A 41 -8.05 30.37 -11.93
CA ARG A 41 -6.62 30.32 -11.63
C ARG A 41 -6.35 29.40 -10.45
N VAL A 42 -5.51 28.40 -10.67
CA VAL A 42 -5.18 27.38 -9.67
C VAL A 42 -3.69 27.20 -9.51
N VAL A 43 -3.29 26.85 -8.29
CA VAL A 43 -1.96 26.33 -7.99
C VAL A 43 -2.11 24.85 -7.68
N ILE A 44 -1.40 23.98 -8.39
CA ILE A 44 -1.39 22.53 -8.11
C ILE A 44 0.04 22.05 -7.92
N GLY A 45 0.22 20.99 -7.14
CA GLY A 45 1.50 20.33 -6.99
C GLY A 45 1.34 18.83 -7.12
N GLY A 46 2.32 18.16 -7.73
CA GLY A 46 2.27 16.73 -7.96
C GLY A 46 3.53 16.21 -8.66
N TRP A 47 3.47 14.97 -9.11
CA TRP A 47 4.52 14.36 -9.92
C TRP A 47 4.01 14.02 -11.33
N VAL A 48 4.94 14.11 -12.28
CA VAL A 48 4.70 13.72 -13.68
C VAL A 48 4.59 12.20 -13.78
N ARG A 49 3.47 11.69 -14.27
CA ARG A 49 3.23 10.26 -14.51
C ARG A 49 3.66 9.82 -15.90
N SER A 50 3.41 10.69 -16.87
CA SER A 50 3.84 10.53 -18.25
C SER A 50 3.91 11.91 -18.89
N SER A 51 4.62 12.00 -19.99
CA SER A 51 4.83 13.27 -20.69
C SER A 51 4.94 13.04 -22.20
N LYS A 52 4.64 14.09 -22.96
CA LYS A 52 4.86 14.15 -24.41
C LYS A 52 5.30 15.56 -24.76
N GLU A 53 6.28 15.69 -25.63
CA GLU A 53 6.68 16.96 -26.23
C GLU A 53 6.23 17.01 -27.69
N VAL A 54 5.71 18.16 -28.11
CA VAL A 54 5.32 18.43 -29.48
C VAL A 54 6.05 19.68 -29.97
N MET A 55 6.76 19.56 -31.08
CA MET A 55 7.41 20.70 -31.74
C MET A 55 6.35 21.54 -32.45
N VAL A 56 6.37 22.84 -32.25
CA VAL A 56 5.52 23.76 -33.02
C VAL A 56 6.18 23.94 -34.39
N LYS A 57 5.52 23.45 -35.45
CA LYS A 57 5.91 23.76 -36.82
C LYS A 57 5.39 25.17 -37.12
N ASP A 58 6.32 26.07 -37.43
CA ASP A 58 6.17 27.49 -37.78
C ASP A 58 6.13 28.49 -36.60
N PRO A 59 7.04 29.50 -36.58
CA PRO A 59 6.93 30.63 -35.66
C PRO A 59 5.70 31.47 -36.00
N LEU A 60 4.95 31.95 -34.98
CA LEU A 60 3.99 33.03 -35.20
C LEU A 60 4.65 34.21 -35.91
N PRO A 61 3.99 34.86 -36.88
CA PRO A 61 4.56 36.05 -37.51
C PRO A 61 4.81 37.13 -36.46
N PRO A 62 5.96 37.84 -36.50
CA PRO A 62 6.23 38.91 -35.57
C PRO A 62 5.16 40.00 -35.70
N SER A 63 4.67 40.49 -34.56
CA SER A 63 3.84 41.70 -34.49
C SER A 63 4.54 42.87 -35.20
N PRO A 64 3.82 43.71 -35.97
CA PRO A 64 4.45 44.76 -36.75
C PRO A 64 5.09 45.80 -35.83
N SER A 65 6.43 45.93 -35.91
CA SER A 65 7.16 47.08 -35.38
C SER A 65 6.87 48.33 -36.22
N PRO A 66 6.91 49.54 -35.64
CA PRO A 66 6.48 50.76 -36.32
C PRO A 66 7.39 51.12 -37.49
N SER A 67 6.78 51.59 -38.56
CA SER A 67 7.41 51.98 -39.82
C SER A 67 8.34 53.20 -39.67
N PRO A 68 9.52 53.23 -40.34
CA PRO A 68 10.34 54.43 -40.47
C PRO A 68 9.80 55.38 -41.57
N PRO A 69 10.14 56.69 -41.52
CA PRO A 69 9.52 57.72 -42.36
C PRO A 69 10.05 57.70 -43.82
N PRO A 70 9.33 58.32 -44.78
CA PRO A 70 9.53 58.08 -46.20
C PRO A 70 10.62 58.99 -46.79
N LYS A 71 11.37 58.46 -47.77
CA LYS A 71 12.09 59.25 -48.78
C LYS A 71 12.08 58.57 -50.16
N THR A 72 11.32 59.20 -51.06
CA THR A 72 11.58 59.51 -52.49
C THR A 72 12.11 58.45 -53.47
N ASP A 73 11.22 58.11 -54.40
CA ASP A 73 11.34 57.79 -55.83
C ASP A 73 12.72 57.61 -56.49
N ALA A 74 12.87 56.48 -57.20
CA ALA A 74 13.14 56.44 -58.65
C ALA A 74 13.11 55.00 -59.22
N GLY A 75 12.34 54.77 -60.29
CA GLY A 75 12.79 53.98 -61.46
C GLY A 75 12.49 52.48 -61.58
N THR A 76 11.36 52.17 -62.25
CA THR A 76 11.17 51.24 -63.40
C THR A 76 11.75 49.81 -63.42
N GLY A 77 10.87 48.82 -63.69
CA GLY A 77 11.22 47.57 -64.38
C GLY A 77 10.23 46.40 -64.16
N GLU A 78 9.38 46.12 -65.14
CA GLU A 78 8.47 44.95 -65.23
C GLU A 78 9.21 43.63 -65.54
N MET A 79 8.75 42.48 -65.00
CA MET A 79 8.33 41.30 -65.78
C MET A 79 7.69 40.21 -64.90
N GLY A 80 6.68 39.52 -65.46
CA GLY A 80 5.75 38.59 -64.79
C GLY A 80 6.22 37.14 -64.51
N PRO A 81 5.28 36.21 -64.22
CA PRO A 81 5.46 35.07 -63.33
C PRO A 81 5.79 33.75 -64.05
N LYS A 82 6.29 32.75 -63.31
CA LYS A 82 6.30 31.34 -63.75
C LYS A 82 5.86 30.39 -62.64
N ASP A 83 4.92 29.54 -63.04
CA ASP A 83 4.24 28.50 -62.27
C ASP A 83 5.08 27.24 -62.02
N ALA A 84 4.60 26.54 -61.01
CA ALA A 84 4.69 25.14 -60.61
C ALA A 84 5.39 24.09 -61.51
N SER A 85 5.96 23.09 -60.84
CA SER A 85 5.86 21.70 -61.32
C SER A 85 5.71 20.73 -60.16
N PHE A 86 4.85 19.74 -60.39
CA PHE A 86 4.15 18.85 -59.49
C PHE A 86 4.40 17.43 -60.04
N MET A 87 5.34 16.68 -59.46
CA MET A 87 5.61 15.25 -59.68
C MET A 87 6.64 14.86 -58.60
N GLU A 88 6.55 13.80 -57.80
CA GLU A 88 5.72 12.59 -57.81
C GLU A 88 5.61 12.04 -56.38
N ILE A 89 4.43 11.52 -56.08
CA ILE A 89 4.12 10.59 -54.99
C ILE A 89 4.58 9.18 -55.42
N LEU A 90 4.80 8.28 -54.44
CA LEU A 90 5.24 6.86 -54.51
C LEU A 90 6.78 6.68 -54.46
N GLN A 91 7.42 5.86 -53.62
CA GLN A 91 7.07 4.66 -52.83
C GLN A 91 8.03 4.65 -51.62
N SER A 92 7.55 4.62 -50.38
CA SER A 92 7.39 3.42 -49.55
C SER A 92 8.56 2.42 -49.54
N ARG A 93 9.08 2.16 -48.31
CA ARG A 93 9.58 0.89 -47.73
C ARG A 93 11.10 0.81 -47.39
N ILE A 94 11.37 1.06 -46.09
CA ILE A 94 12.26 0.41 -45.08
C ILE A 94 13.33 -0.62 -45.53
N PRO A 95 14.34 -0.97 -44.68
CA PRO A 95 15.63 -0.33 -44.38
C PRO A 95 16.85 -1.25 -44.71
N PHE A 96 18.07 -0.77 -44.38
CA PHE A 96 19.28 -1.59 -44.14
C PHE A 96 20.00 -2.13 -45.38
N PHE A 97 20.93 -1.34 -45.95
CA PHE A 97 22.24 -1.78 -46.48
C PHE A 97 22.97 -0.56 -47.07
N ARG A 98 23.90 0.01 -46.31
CA ARG A 98 25.20 0.46 -46.84
C ARG A 98 26.18 0.67 -45.70
N SER A 99 26.70 -0.47 -45.26
CA SER A 99 28.00 -0.55 -44.60
C SER A 99 29.11 -0.16 -45.59
N ILE A 100 30.14 0.49 -45.04
CA ILE A 100 31.54 0.37 -45.45
C ILE A 100 31.87 0.92 -46.85
N MET A 101 32.21 2.21 -46.89
CA MET A 101 33.34 2.68 -47.69
C MET A 101 33.90 3.98 -47.08
N LYS A 102 35.23 4.09 -47.08
CA LYS A 102 36.09 5.17 -46.53
C LYS A 102 36.62 4.97 -45.09
N VAL A 103 37.16 3.78 -44.86
CA VAL A 103 38.51 3.64 -44.28
C VAL A 103 39.46 3.44 -45.47
N LEU A 104 40.63 4.10 -45.46
CA LEU A 104 41.73 4.14 -46.45
C LEU A 104 41.74 5.36 -47.40
N GLY A 105 42.73 6.23 -47.19
CA GLY A 105 43.15 7.28 -48.13
C GLY A 105 43.74 8.50 -47.41
N GLY A 106 45.00 8.42 -47.00
CA GLY A 106 45.70 9.46 -46.24
C GLY A 106 46.37 10.56 -47.08
N GLY A 107 46.61 11.70 -46.40
CA GLY A 107 47.83 12.52 -46.50
C GLY A 107 47.98 13.55 -47.62
N ASN A 108 47.71 14.84 -47.34
CA ASN A 108 48.73 15.89 -47.41
C ASN A 108 48.29 17.21 -46.73
N HIS A 109 49.28 17.92 -46.21
CA HIS A 109 49.23 19.02 -45.23
C HIS A 109 48.96 20.44 -45.80
N ASN A 110 48.51 21.33 -44.88
CA ASN A 110 48.52 22.81 -44.88
C ASN A 110 47.29 23.49 -45.52
N HIS A 111 46.57 24.45 -44.93
CA HIS A 111 46.86 25.42 -43.89
C HIS A 111 45.71 25.54 -42.86
N LEU A 112 46.11 25.73 -41.60
CA LEU A 112 45.30 26.32 -40.54
C LEU A 112 44.73 27.67 -40.96
N ARG A 113 43.39 27.76 -41.00
CA ARG A 113 42.67 29.00 -40.78
C ARG A 113 41.54 28.70 -39.80
N GLU A 114 41.81 28.97 -38.53
CA GLU A 114 40.78 29.13 -37.52
C GLU A 114 39.84 30.25 -37.98
N ASN A 115 38.68 29.87 -38.52
CA ASN A 115 37.51 30.72 -38.46
C ASN A 115 36.70 30.25 -37.24
N SER A 116 36.99 30.86 -36.10
CA SER A 116 36.17 30.83 -34.91
C SER A 116 34.90 31.65 -35.14
N GLU A 117 33.99 31.14 -35.97
CA GLU A 117 32.59 31.52 -35.86
C GLU A 117 31.96 30.63 -34.78
N GLN A 118 32.07 31.07 -33.53
CA GLN A 118 31.16 30.63 -32.47
C GLN A 118 29.75 31.11 -32.86
N GLY A 119 29.10 30.35 -33.73
CA GLY A 119 27.68 30.49 -34.00
C GLY A 119 26.94 30.32 -32.67
N ILE A 120 26.26 31.37 -32.24
CA ILE A 120 25.28 31.30 -31.15
C ILE A 120 24.41 30.07 -31.41
N PRO A 121 24.29 29.11 -30.46
CA PRO A 121 23.39 27.98 -30.65
C PRO A 121 22.01 28.53 -30.96
N ARG A 122 21.47 28.22 -32.16
CA ARG A 122 20.11 28.66 -32.51
C ARG A 122 19.19 28.17 -31.39
N PRO A 123 18.32 29.04 -30.84
CA PRO A 123 17.40 28.61 -29.81
C PRO A 123 16.60 27.41 -30.33
N PRO A 124 16.38 26.37 -29.49
CA PRO A 124 15.60 25.21 -29.90
C PRO A 124 14.23 25.69 -30.40
N PRO A 125 13.65 25.04 -31.42
CA PRO A 125 12.36 25.45 -31.95
C PRO A 125 11.31 25.45 -30.83
N PRO A 126 10.34 26.37 -30.86
CA PRO A 126 9.28 26.40 -29.85
C PRO A 126 8.60 25.04 -29.76
N SER A 127 8.41 24.56 -28.53
CA SER A 127 7.79 23.28 -28.26
C SER A 127 6.82 23.40 -27.10
N ILE A 128 5.88 22.46 -27.04
CA ILE A 128 4.87 22.37 -25.98
C ILE A 128 5.03 21.01 -25.32
N ALA A 129 5.21 21.03 -24.00
CA ALA A 129 5.22 19.84 -23.16
C ALA A 129 3.82 19.61 -22.56
N PHE A 130 3.29 18.42 -22.80
CA PHE A 130 2.06 17.92 -22.20
C PHE A 130 2.44 16.95 -21.09
N LEU A 131 2.14 17.31 -19.84
CA LEU A 131 2.47 16.53 -18.65
C LEU A 131 1.20 15.97 -18.04
N GLN A 132 1.16 14.66 -17.79
CA GLN A 132 0.10 14.05 -16.99
C GLN A 132 0.52 14.09 -15.52
N VAL A 133 -0.11 14.95 -14.73
CA VAL A 133 0.28 15.21 -13.34
C VAL A 133 -0.70 14.56 -12.37
N SER A 134 -0.16 13.90 -11.36
CA SER A 134 -0.93 13.35 -10.24
C SER A 134 -0.37 13.85 -8.92
N ASP A 135 -1.26 14.13 -7.98
CA ASP A 135 -0.94 14.48 -6.59
C ASP A 135 -1.24 13.33 -5.62
N GLY A 136 -1.72 12.19 -6.14
CA GLY A 136 -2.12 11.01 -5.37
C GLY A 136 -3.53 11.07 -4.78
N SER A 137 -4.27 12.18 -4.94
CA SER A 137 -5.58 12.35 -4.32
C SER A 137 -6.70 11.52 -4.97
N CYS A 138 -6.56 11.19 -6.27
CA CYS A 138 -7.51 10.41 -7.05
C CYS A 138 -6.78 9.46 -8.03
N VAL A 139 -7.54 8.62 -8.72
CA VAL A 139 -7.05 7.75 -9.82
C VAL A 139 -6.65 8.57 -11.04
N SER A 140 -7.46 9.59 -11.33
CA SER A 140 -7.29 10.51 -12.46
C SER A 140 -6.06 11.40 -12.32
N TYR A 141 -5.65 11.99 -13.44
CA TYR A 141 -4.54 12.93 -13.53
C TYR A 141 -5.00 14.16 -14.30
N LEU A 142 -4.35 15.31 -14.06
CA LEU A 142 -4.59 16.53 -14.81
C LEU A 142 -3.56 16.66 -15.93
N GLN A 143 -4.00 17.02 -17.13
CA GLN A 143 -3.11 17.44 -18.21
C GLN A 143 -2.62 18.85 -17.93
N VAL A 144 -1.30 19.02 -17.88
CA VAL A 144 -0.63 20.31 -17.66
C VAL A 144 0.18 20.65 -18.90
N VAL A 145 -0.10 21.81 -19.49
CA VAL A 145 0.49 22.27 -20.75
C VAL A 145 1.51 23.35 -20.46
N VAL A 146 2.77 23.10 -20.84
CA VAL A 146 3.91 23.99 -20.58
C VAL A 146 4.56 24.34 -21.92
N ALA A 147 4.54 25.63 -22.28
CA ALA A 147 5.29 26.13 -23.42
C ALA A 147 6.79 26.21 -23.09
N SER A 148 7.66 25.91 -24.06
CA SER A 148 9.12 25.97 -23.89
C SER A 148 9.64 27.36 -23.51
N ALA A 149 8.89 28.41 -23.83
CA ALA A 149 9.15 29.78 -23.40
C ALA A 149 9.04 29.99 -21.87
N ILE A 150 8.26 29.14 -21.18
CA ILE A 150 8.05 29.23 -19.72
C ILE A 150 9.10 28.40 -18.98
N ALA A 151 9.37 27.18 -19.44
CA ALA A 151 10.37 26.30 -18.86
C ALA A 151 10.88 25.29 -19.87
N SER A 152 12.16 24.90 -19.73
CA SER A 152 12.79 23.89 -20.57
C SER A 152 12.11 22.52 -20.40
N PRO A 153 11.53 21.93 -21.46
CA PRO A 153 10.88 20.61 -21.40
C PRO A 153 11.80 19.51 -20.87
N CYS A 154 13.09 19.53 -21.22
CA CYS A 154 14.07 18.51 -20.82
C CYS A 154 14.11 18.23 -19.30
N GLN A 155 13.83 19.24 -18.48
CA GLN A 155 13.82 19.11 -17.02
C GLN A 155 12.51 18.55 -16.46
N LEU A 156 11.42 18.60 -17.23
CA LEU A 156 10.06 18.31 -16.78
C LEU A 156 9.55 16.96 -17.29
N LEU A 157 10.03 16.50 -18.44
CA LEU A 157 9.47 15.32 -19.12
C LEU A 157 9.71 14.00 -18.37
N ARG A 158 10.63 13.95 -17.41
CA ARG A 158 10.97 12.69 -16.72
C ARG A 158 9.83 12.24 -15.79
N THR A 159 9.39 10.99 -15.94
CA THR A 159 8.42 10.37 -15.01
C THR A 159 8.94 10.43 -13.57
N GLY A 160 8.08 10.87 -12.66
CA GLY A 160 8.36 11.06 -11.24
C GLY A 160 8.79 12.47 -10.85
N THR A 161 9.08 13.35 -11.82
CA THR A 161 9.48 14.75 -11.58
C THR A 161 8.42 15.49 -10.78
N CYS A 162 8.82 16.10 -9.67
CA CYS A 162 7.93 16.85 -8.80
C CYS A 162 7.85 18.31 -9.24
N ILE A 163 6.65 18.81 -9.48
CA ILE A 163 6.40 20.18 -9.94
C ILE A 163 5.36 20.87 -9.06
N LEU A 164 5.47 22.19 -8.99
CA LEU A 164 4.44 23.09 -8.48
C LEU A 164 4.13 24.08 -9.60
N VAL A 165 2.89 24.08 -10.08
CA VAL A 165 2.47 24.89 -11.22
C VAL A 165 1.31 25.80 -10.84
N GLU A 166 1.34 27.00 -11.39
CA GLU A 166 0.25 27.96 -11.35
C GLU A 166 -0.17 28.24 -12.80
N GLY A 167 -1.48 28.29 -13.02
CA GLY A 167 -2.03 28.50 -14.35
C GLY A 167 -3.55 28.64 -14.35
N VAL A 168 -4.12 28.63 -15.55
CA VAL A 168 -5.56 28.77 -15.80
C VAL A 168 -6.11 27.47 -16.35
N LEU A 169 -7.23 27.01 -15.77
CA LEU A 169 -7.96 25.84 -16.27
C LEU A 169 -8.64 26.18 -17.60
N MET A 170 -8.42 25.34 -18.60
CA MET A 170 -8.95 25.50 -19.95
C MET A 170 -9.69 24.24 -20.37
N GLN A 171 -10.72 24.39 -21.20
CA GLN A 171 -11.40 23.25 -21.83
C GLN A 171 -10.52 22.69 -22.96
N LEU A 172 -10.40 21.36 -23.05
CA LEU A 172 -9.72 20.72 -24.18
C LEU A 172 -10.55 20.91 -25.46
N SER A 173 -9.86 21.19 -26.58
CA SER A 173 -10.48 21.30 -27.90
C SER A 173 -10.79 19.94 -28.53
N GLU A 174 -10.15 18.85 -28.11
CA GLU A 174 -10.38 17.49 -28.61
C GLU A 174 -11.15 16.66 -27.59
N LEU A 175 -12.12 15.85 -28.06
CA LEU A 175 -12.82 14.86 -27.22
C LEU A 175 -11.83 13.76 -26.80
N GLY A 176 -11.37 13.85 -25.55
CA GLY A 176 -10.50 12.86 -24.91
C GLY A 176 -11.08 12.32 -23.60
N LYS A 177 -10.26 11.53 -22.88
CA LYS A 177 -10.64 10.98 -21.55
C LYS A 177 -10.78 12.07 -20.47
N HIS A 178 -10.21 13.24 -20.68
CA HIS A 178 -10.29 14.41 -19.80
C HIS A 178 -10.85 15.59 -20.60
N VAL A 179 -11.66 16.43 -19.94
CA VAL A 179 -12.36 17.56 -20.56
C VAL A 179 -11.69 18.91 -20.31
N ILE A 180 -10.74 18.95 -19.36
CA ILE A 180 -9.98 20.15 -18.98
C ILE A 180 -8.48 19.90 -18.88
N GLU A 181 -7.71 20.96 -19.10
CA GLU A 181 -6.26 21.03 -18.92
C GLU A 181 -5.87 22.30 -18.16
N LEU A 182 -4.65 22.32 -17.64
CA LEU A 182 -4.07 23.50 -17.01
C LEU A 182 -3.03 24.12 -17.96
N LYS A 183 -3.33 25.31 -18.48
CA LYS A 183 -2.34 26.13 -19.19
C LYS A 183 -1.48 26.84 -18.16
N VAL A 184 -0.20 26.52 -18.15
CA VAL A 184 0.73 27.02 -17.12
C VAL A 184 1.14 28.46 -17.41
N ASP A 185 1.16 29.28 -16.37
CA ASP A 185 1.75 30.62 -16.37
C ASP A 185 3.09 30.63 -15.63
N LYS A 186 3.18 29.84 -14.54
CA LYS A 186 4.38 29.74 -13.70
C LYS A 186 4.61 28.32 -13.26
N ILE A 187 5.85 27.86 -13.35
CA ILE A 187 6.27 26.53 -12.90
C ILE A 187 7.49 26.62 -11.99
N ARG A 188 7.46 25.85 -10.91
CA ARG A 188 8.60 25.60 -10.05
C ARG A 188 8.91 24.11 -10.07
N HIS A 189 10.12 23.80 -10.49
CA HIS A 189 10.67 22.46 -10.38
C HIS A 189 11.07 22.21 -8.92
N ILE A 190 10.47 21.21 -8.29
CA ILE A 190 10.66 20.91 -6.86
C ILE A 190 11.71 19.83 -6.65
N GLY A 191 11.75 18.80 -7.51
CA GLY A 191 12.70 17.71 -7.39
C GLY A 191 12.90 16.96 -8.70
N THR A 192 14.17 16.78 -9.06
CA THR A 192 14.61 16.01 -10.23
C THR A 192 14.50 14.51 -9.97
N VAL A 193 14.44 13.75 -11.06
CA VAL A 193 14.52 12.29 -11.03
C VAL A 193 15.72 11.82 -11.84
N ASP A 194 16.52 10.95 -11.23
CA ASP A 194 17.49 10.11 -11.92
C ASP A 194 16.71 9.00 -12.66
N HIS A 195 16.57 9.17 -13.97
CA HIS A 195 15.74 8.32 -14.81
C HIS A 195 16.19 6.86 -14.81
N GLU A 196 17.50 6.61 -14.68
CA GLU A 196 18.08 5.27 -14.71
C GLU A 196 17.83 4.52 -13.41
N LYS A 197 17.88 5.24 -12.27
CA LYS A 197 17.67 4.66 -10.94
C LYS A 197 16.21 4.61 -10.52
N TYR A 198 15.34 5.42 -11.13
CA TYR A 198 13.94 5.48 -10.73
C TYR A 198 13.15 4.29 -11.26
N PRO A 199 12.68 3.36 -10.40
CA PRO A 199 12.11 2.09 -10.88
C PRO A 199 10.86 2.30 -11.75
N LEU A 200 10.03 3.29 -11.40
CA LEU A 200 8.76 3.57 -12.07
C LEU A 200 8.92 4.25 -13.45
N SER A 201 10.15 4.53 -13.91
CA SER A 201 10.38 4.94 -15.30
C SER A 201 10.11 3.78 -16.28
N LYS A 202 10.20 2.53 -15.81
CA LYS A 202 9.92 1.33 -16.61
C LYS A 202 8.41 1.17 -16.84
N LYS A 203 8.00 1.02 -18.10
CA LYS A 203 6.58 0.98 -18.51
C LYS A 203 5.75 -0.14 -17.84
N LYS A 204 6.37 -1.24 -17.43
CA LYS A 204 5.71 -2.35 -16.73
C LYS A 204 6.63 -2.89 -15.64
N LEU A 205 6.14 -2.87 -14.41
CA LEU A 205 6.78 -3.50 -13.26
C LEU A 205 5.84 -4.58 -12.72
N PRO A 206 6.30 -5.84 -12.62
CA PRO A 206 5.56 -6.89 -11.92
C PRO A 206 5.27 -6.49 -10.46
N PHE A 207 4.17 -7.00 -9.90
CA PHE A 207 3.79 -6.72 -8.51
C PHE A 207 4.85 -7.17 -7.50
N GLU A 208 5.51 -8.29 -7.76
CA GLU A 208 6.58 -8.79 -6.89
C GLU A 208 7.75 -7.81 -6.82
N MET A 209 8.20 -7.29 -7.95
CA MET A 209 9.28 -6.28 -7.98
C MET A 209 8.90 -4.97 -7.29
N LEU A 210 7.60 -4.62 -7.20
CA LEU A 210 7.17 -3.43 -6.46
C LEU A 210 7.36 -3.59 -4.94
N ARG A 211 7.53 -4.81 -4.42
CA ARG A 211 7.82 -5.06 -3.00
C ARG A 211 9.23 -4.59 -2.63
N ASP A 212 10.19 -4.75 -3.54
CA ASP A 212 11.57 -4.27 -3.37
C ASP A 212 11.69 -2.73 -3.39
N PHE A 213 10.67 -2.05 -3.95
CA PHE A 213 10.60 -0.60 -4.07
C PHE A 213 9.43 -0.02 -3.26
N SER A 214 9.32 -0.43 -2.00
CA SER A 214 8.23 -0.09 -1.08
C SER A 214 8.01 1.42 -0.89
N GLN A 215 9.06 2.22 -1.01
CA GLN A 215 9.04 3.69 -0.94
C GLN A 215 8.45 4.35 -2.20
N PHE A 216 8.53 3.68 -3.36
CA PHE A 216 8.03 4.22 -4.63
C PHE A 216 6.65 3.68 -5.01
N ARG A 217 6.32 2.45 -4.61
CA ARG A 217 5.05 1.81 -4.98
C ARG A 217 3.79 2.64 -4.68
N PRO A 218 3.70 3.53 -3.66
CA PRO A 218 2.51 4.37 -3.45
C PRO A 218 2.21 5.33 -4.61
N ARG A 219 3.18 5.60 -5.50
CA ARG A 219 2.98 6.40 -6.71
C ARG A 219 2.40 5.62 -7.88
N THR A 220 2.26 4.30 -7.76
CA THR A 220 1.54 3.47 -8.73
C THR A 220 0.03 3.53 -8.48
N THR A 221 -0.78 3.50 -9.54
CA THR A 221 -2.25 3.63 -9.38
C THR A 221 -2.84 2.52 -8.54
N THR A 222 -2.39 1.27 -8.70
CA THR A 222 -2.93 0.16 -7.92
C THR A 222 -2.70 0.31 -6.43
N VAL A 223 -1.46 0.57 -6.01
CA VAL A 223 -1.16 0.72 -4.59
C VAL A 223 -1.84 1.97 -4.03
N ALA A 224 -1.82 3.10 -4.75
CA ALA A 224 -2.50 4.31 -4.32
C ALA A 224 -4.01 4.10 -4.11
N SER A 225 -4.68 3.37 -5.02
CA SER A 225 -6.11 3.09 -4.93
C SER A 225 -6.42 2.20 -3.73
N VAL A 226 -5.64 1.13 -3.53
CA VAL A 226 -5.78 0.25 -2.34
C VAL A 226 -5.53 1.03 -1.04
N THR A 227 -4.53 1.91 -1.00
CA THR A 227 -4.25 2.74 0.17
C THR A 227 -5.37 3.74 0.45
N ARG A 228 -5.96 4.37 -0.57
CA ARG A 228 -7.13 5.26 -0.40
C ARG A 228 -8.36 4.50 0.10
N ILE A 229 -8.64 3.32 -0.45
CA ILE A 229 -9.71 2.43 0.02
C ILE A 229 -9.45 2.03 1.49
N SER A 230 -8.22 1.63 1.83
CA SER A 230 -7.85 1.28 3.21
C SER A 230 -8.06 2.45 4.16
N ASN A 231 -7.67 3.66 3.78
CA ASN A 231 -7.92 4.87 4.56
C ASN A 231 -9.43 5.11 4.77
N ALA A 232 -10.23 4.96 3.71
CA ALA A 232 -11.68 5.09 3.80
C ALA A 232 -12.30 4.04 4.73
N LEU A 233 -11.83 2.78 4.68
CA LEU A 233 -12.26 1.71 5.58
C LEU A 233 -11.91 1.97 7.04
N THR A 234 -10.72 2.49 7.34
CA THR A 234 -10.34 2.88 8.71
C THR A 234 -11.24 4.00 9.22
N PHE A 235 -11.50 5.02 8.40
CA PHE A 235 -12.41 6.11 8.77
C PHE A 235 -13.86 5.62 8.95
N ALA A 236 -14.33 4.72 8.08
CA ALA A 236 -15.63 4.08 8.18
C ALA A 236 -15.75 3.27 9.47
N THR A 237 -14.69 2.55 9.86
CA THR A 237 -14.65 1.79 11.12
C THR A 237 -14.89 2.68 12.32
N HIS A 238 -14.15 3.79 12.42
CA HIS A 238 -14.40 4.76 13.48
C HIS A 238 -15.81 5.34 13.42
N THR A 239 -16.29 5.69 12.23
CA THR A 239 -17.64 6.24 12.03
C THR A 239 -18.73 5.28 12.50
N PHE A 240 -18.64 4.00 12.11
CA PHE A 240 -19.61 2.97 12.50
C PHE A 240 -19.69 2.83 14.02
N PHE A 241 -18.56 2.57 14.67
CA PHE A 241 -18.54 2.31 16.10
C PHE A 241 -18.87 3.56 16.92
N GLN A 242 -18.35 4.74 16.57
CA GLN A 242 -18.67 5.96 17.31
C GLN A 242 -20.13 6.39 17.15
N ASN A 243 -20.74 6.19 15.98
CA ASN A 243 -22.17 6.47 15.80
C ASN A 243 -23.07 5.52 16.61
N LEU A 244 -22.57 4.32 16.95
CA LEU A 244 -23.24 3.35 17.82
C LEU A 244 -22.84 3.52 19.32
N GLY A 245 -22.11 4.58 19.66
CA GLY A 245 -21.74 4.90 21.05
C GLY A 245 -20.58 4.06 21.61
N PHE A 246 -19.83 3.35 20.78
CA PHE A 246 -18.64 2.64 21.23
C PHE A 246 -17.48 3.61 21.47
N PHE A 247 -16.66 3.32 22.48
CA PHE A 247 -15.46 4.09 22.77
C PHE A 247 -14.20 3.44 22.16
N HIS A 248 -13.38 4.25 21.49
CA HIS A 248 -12.10 3.79 20.96
C HIS A 248 -11.05 3.70 22.08
N MET A 249 -10.45 2.52 22.23
CA MET A 249 -9.42 2.23 23.22
C MET A 249 -8.09 1.91 22.56
N GLN A 250 -7.05 2.61 23.02
CA GLN A 250 -5.68 2.24 22.70
C GLN A 250 -5.21 1.16 23.68
N VAL A 251 -4.90 -0.03 23.16
CA VAL A 251 -4.36 -1.13 23.95
C VAL A 251 -2.82 -1.14 23.91
N PRO A 252 -2.14 -1.61 24.98
CA PRO A 252 -0.69 -1.77 24.97
C PRO A 252 -0.21 -2.71 23.87
N ILE A 253 0.88 -2.33 23.19
CA ILE A 253 1.54 -3.17 22.17
C ILE A 253 2.55 -4.12 22.82
N ILE A 254 3.33 -3.62 23.79
CA ILE A 254 4.26 -4.43 24.57
C ILE A 254 3.47 -5.06 25.72
N THR A 255 3.58 -6.37 25.87
CA THR A 255 2.87 -7.13 26.89
C THR A 255 3.77 -8.14 27.59
N THR A 256 3.45 -8.46 28.84
CA THR A 256 3.98 -9.59 29.60
C THR A 256 3.08 -10.81 29.52
N THR A 257 1.84 -10.65 29.03
CA THR A 257 0.82 -11.69 29.07
C THR A 257 0.95 -12.70 27.95
N ASP A 258 0.62 -13.94 28.27
CA ASP A 258 0.40 -15.01 27.31
C ASP A 258 -1.09 -15.23 27.07
N SER A 259 -1.72 -14.34 26.29
CA SER A 259 -3.16 -14.36 26.10
C SER A 259 -3.66 -15.44 25.11
N GLU A 260 -2.80 -16.03 24.27
CA GLU A 260 -3.21 -17.02 23.26
C GLU A 260 -2.56 -18.41 23.41
N GLY A 261 -1.58 -18.59 24.32
CA GLY A 261 -1.05 -19.89 24.80
C GLY A 261 -0.35 -20.81 23.78
N LEU A 262 -0.63 -20.64 22.49
CA LEU A 262 -0.29 -21.56 21.40
C LEU A 262 0.41 -20.85 20.23
N THR A 263 0.56 -19.53 20.29
CA THR A 263 1.11 -18.71 19.21
C THR A 263 2.54 -18.29 19.54
N GLU A 264 3.49 -18.49 18.63
CA GLU A 264 4.85 -17.94 18.79
C GLU A 264 4.79 -16.40 18.72
N LYS A 265 5.60 -15.74 19.57
CA LYS A 265 5.60 -14.28 19.75
C LYS A 265 6.98 -13.69 19.54
N PHE A 266 7.01 -12.45 19.10
CA PHE A 266 8.23 -11.66 19.10
C PHE A 266 8.57 -11.21 20.51
N SER A 267 9.77 -11.57 20.98
CA SER A 267 10.31 -11.08 22.25
C SER A 267 10.81 -9.65 22.06
N VAL A 268 10.51 -8.78 23.02
CA VAL A 268 11.03 -7.41 23.08
C VAL A 268 12.05 -7.36 24.22
N THR A 269 13.28 -6.94 23.92
CA THR A 269 14.37 -6.90 24.90
C THR A 269 15.41 -5.83 24.55
N THR A 270 16.04 -5.28 25.59
CA THR A 270 17.18 -4.36 25.48
C THR A 270 18.52 -5.02 25.82
N LEU A 271 18.51 -6.31 26.17
CA LEU A 271 19.70 -7.03 26.66
C LEU A 271 20.71 -7.36 25.56
N LEU A 272 20.26 -7.53 24.31
CA LEU A 272 21.12 -7.97 23.20
C LEU A 272 22.31 -7.04 22.92
N GLY A 273 22.18 -5.73 23.18
CA GLY A 273 23.27 -4.76 23.01
C GLY A 273 24.12 -4.52 24.26
N LYS A 274 23.77 -5.11 25.41
CA LYS A 274 24.50 -4.95 26.67
C LYS A 274 25.55 -6.05 26.89
N ALA A 275 25.35 -7.23 26.27
CA ALA A 275 26.28 -8.35 26.36
C ALA A 275 27.66 -8.03 25.76
N ASP A 276 27.72 -7.23 24.69
CA ASP A 276 28.98 -6.91 23.99
C ASP A 276 29.85 -5.85 24.70
N LYS A 277 29.38 -5.25 25.80
CA LYS A 277 30.12 -4.19 26.52
C LYS A 277 30.81 -4.66 27.79
N THR A 278 30.69 -5.92 28.16
CA THR A 278 31.07 -6.40 29.50
C THR A 278 31.94 -7.66 29.45
N GLU A 279 33.02 -7.65 28.68
CA GLU A 279 34.08 -8.66 28.83
C GLU A 279 35.47 -8.00 28.90
N LYS A 280 35.92 -7.74 30.13
CA LYS A 280 37.34 -7.90 30.49
C LYS A 280 37.43 -9.06 31.49
N PRO A 281 38.26 -10.08 31.23
CA PRO A 281 38.33 -11.24 32.11
C PRO A 281 39.20 -10.91 33.32
N THR A 282 38.65 -11.11 34.51
CA THR A 282 39.45 -11.29 35.73
C THR A 282 39.01 -12.56 36.44
N THR A 283 40.01 -13.15 37.08
CA THR A 283 40.20 -14.55 37.36
C THR A 283 39.67 -14.94 38.75
N ILE A 284 39.14 -16.16 38.85
CA ILE A 284 39.09 -17.08 40.02
C ILE A 284 38.14 -16.71 41.19
N LYS A 285 37.15 -17.57 41.47
CA LYS A 285 37.13 -18.54 42.60
C LYS A 285 35.85 -19.38 42.63
N ASP A 286 36.06 -20.69 42.53
CA ASP A 286 35.11 -21.76 42.85
C ASP A 286 34.77 -21.79 44.34
N THR A 287 33.49 -22.03 44.66
CA THR A 287 32.85 -22.64 45.87
C THR A 287 31.38 -22.18 45.87
N GLU A 288 30.32 -22.97 46.10
CA GLU A 288 30.06 -24.33 46.58
C GLU A 288 28.72 -24.77 45.97
N GLY A 289 28.64 -26.05 45.55
CA GLY A 289 27.47 -26.62 44.90
C GLY A 289 26.39 -27.08 45.87
N VAL A 290 25.13 -26.76 45.57
CA VAL A 290 23.98 -27.49 46.12
C VAL A 290 23.90 -28.83 45.40
N SER A 291 24.03 -29.93 46.16
CA SER A 291 24.13 -31.29 45.64
C SER A 291 22.89 -31.73 44.85
N LEU A 292 23.16 -32.26 43.65
CA LEU A 292 22.26 -32.95 42.72
C LEU A 292 21.46 -34.10 43.36
N GLU A 293 21.83 -34.53 44.57
CA GLU A 293 21.15 -35.57 45.33
C GLU A 293 19.84 -35.09 45.95
N VAL A 294 19.72 -33.81 46.32
CA VAL A 294 18.48 -33.24 46.91
C VAL A 294 17.36 -33.13 45.87
N ILE A 295 17.72 -32.88 44.61
CA ILE A 295 16.76 -32.82 43.50
C ILE A 295 16.33 -34.23 43.08
N LYS A 296 17.26 -35.20 43.11
CA LYS A 296 16.95 -36.60 42.81
C LYS A 296 16.12 -37.28 43.90
N SER A 297 16.33 -36.93 45.18
CA SER A 297 15.50 -37.44 46.28
C SER A 297 14.06 -36.92 46.19
N ALA A 298 13.87 -35.62 45.90
CA ALA A 298 12.55 -35.02 45.73
C ALA A 298 11.77 -35.60 44.53
N ALA A 299 12.45 -35.96 43.44
CA ALA A 299 11.83 -36.63 42.29
C ALA A 299 11.43 -38.09 42.60
N LYS A 300 12.23 -38.80 43.39
CA LYS A 300 11.97 -40.19 43.77
C LYS A 300 10.83 -40.31 44.80
N GLU A 301 10.74 -39.35 45.72
CA GLU A 301 9.64 -39.24 46.69
C GLU A 301 8.30 -38.95 46.01
N LYS A 302 8.28 -38.06 45.01
CA LYS A 302 7.09 -37.79 44.19
C LYS A 302 6.66 -38.98 43.35
N ALA A 303 7.60 -39.76 42.81
CA ALA A 303 7.28 -40.98 42.06
C ALA A 303 6.66 -42.07 42.97
N LYS A 304 7.11 -42.16 44.23
CA LYS A 304 6.59 -43.10 45.22
C LYS A 304 5.16 -42.75 45.66
N LEU A 305 4.88 -41.45 45.86
CA LEU A 305 3.54 -40.92 46.16
C LEU A 305 2.53 -41.26 45.04
N VAL A 306 2.95 -41.18 43.78
CA VAL A 306 2.10 -41.56 42.62
C VAL A 306 1.82 -43.06 42.57
N GLN A 307 2.71 -43.89 43.12
CA GLN A 307 2.52 -45.34 43.16
C GLN A 307 1.62 -45.75 44.34
N GLU A 308 1.80 -45.15 45.52
CA GLU A 308 0.94 -45.37 46.71
C GLU A 308 -0.51 -44.89 46.46
N LEU A 309 -0.71 -43.83 45.67
CA LEU A 309 -2.04 -43.35 45.26
C LEU A 309 -2.72 -44.24 44.21
N LYS A 310 -1.97 -45.10 43.51
CA LYS A 310 -2.53 -46.08 42.56
C LYS A 310 -2.98 -47.37 43.23
N GLU A 311 -2.43 -47.69 44.40
CA GLU A 311 -2.73 -48.92 45.14
C GLU A 311 -3.86 -48.75 46.18
N SER A 312 -4.26 -47.51 46.49
CA SER A 312 -5.40 -47.22 47.36
C SER A 312 -6.66 -46.89 46.54
N GLU A 313 -7.61 -47.82 46.47
CA GLU A 313 -8.92 -47.61 45.79
C GLU A 313 -9.83 -46.56 46.47
N SER A 314 -9.33 -45.77 47.41
CA SER A 314 -10.14 -44.91 48.27
C SER A 314 -10.31 -43.47 47.78
N ASN A 315 -9.71 -43.04 46.67
CA ASN A 315 -9.95 -41.68 46.14
C ASN A 315 -9.78 -41.57 44.62
N LYS A 316 -10.76 -42.09 43.87
CA LYS A 316 -10.82 -42.00 42.40
C LYS A 316 -10.88 -40.54 41.89
N GLU A 317 -11.42 -39.60 42.66
CA GLU A 317 -11.49 -38.18 42.27
C GLU A 317 -10.13 -37.46 42.32
N ALA A 318 -9.27 -37.76 43.30
CA ALA A 318 -7.93 -37.14 43.38
C ALA A 318 -6.99 -37.64 42.27
N LEU A 319 -7.12 -38.91 41.87
CA LEU A 319 -6.39 -39.50 40.75
C LEU A 319 -6.89 -38.91 39.41
N ALA A 320 -8.20 -38.68 39.27
CA ALA A 320 -8.80 -38.08 38.08
C ALA A 320 -8.38 -36.61 37.90
N ALA A 321 -8.34 -35.82 38.98
CA ALA A 321 -7.85 -34.45 38.95
C ALA A 321 -6.36 -34.38 38.57
N THR A 322 -5.54 -35.33 39.05
CA THR A 322 -4.11 -35.40 38.71
C THR A 322 -3.88 -35.87 37.26
N LEU A 323 -4.76 -36.69 36.68
CA LEU A 323 -4.63 -37.19 35.31
C LEU A 323 -5.21 -36.24 34.24
N GLN A 324 -6.20 -35.41 34.59
CA GLN A 324 -6.75 -34.38 33.69
C GLN A 324 -5.74 -33.28 33.35
N ASP A 325 -4.81 -32.96 34.26
CA ASP A 325 -3.68 -32.06 33.99
C ASP A 325 -2.68 -32.63 32.95
N PHE A 326 -2.75 -33.93 32.63
CA PHE A 326 -1.79 -34.60 31.76
C PHE A 326 -2.34 -35.09 30.40
N GLN A 327 -3.60 -34.85 30.05
CA GLN A 327 -4.15 -35.31 28.76
C GLN A 327 -4.89 -34.22 27.96
N LYS A 328 -4.13 -33.44 27.18
CA LYS A 328 -4.59 -32.88 25.91
C LYS A 328 -3.96 -33.66 24.74
N PRO A 329 -4.69 -34.61 24.12
CA PRO A 329 -4.11 -35.56 23.17
C PRO A 329 -3.63 -34.95 21.83
N ASN A 330 -3.98 -33.70 21.51
CA ASN A 330 -3.47 -33.01 20.32
C ASN A 330 -2.11 -32.31 20.52
N GLU A 331 -1.64 -32.13 21.77
CA GLU A 331 -0.37 -31.44 22.06
C GLU A 331 0.84 -32.39 21.97
N VAL A 332 0.68 -33.66 22.34
CA VAL A 332 1.80 -34.63 22.40
C VAL A 332 2.23 -35.12 21.00
N SER A 333 1.29 -35.22 20.06
CA SER A 333 1.57 -35.70 18.71
C SER A 333 2.41 -34.70 17.90
N GLN A 334 2.21 -33.39 18.13
CA GLN A 334 3.01 -32.33 17.50
C GLN A 334 4.39 -32.18 18.17
N LEU A 335 4.47 -32.38 19.49
CA LEU A 335 5.75 -32.37 20.22
C LEU A 335 6.67 -33.54 19.84
N LYS A 336 6.11 -34.75 19.65
CA LYS A 336 6.89 -35.94 19.22
C LYS A 336 7.39 -35.86 17.78
N ALA A 337 6.70 -35.12 16.91
CA ALA A 337 7.16 -34.87 15.55
C ALA A 337 8.33 -33.86 15.50
N ARG A 338 8.37 -32.90 16.45
CA ARG A 338 9.38 -31.83 16.54
C ARG A 338 10.72 -32.30 17.14
N GLU A 339 10.74 -33.39 17.92
CA GLU A 339 11.96 -33.97 18.49
C GLU A 339 12.80 -34.78 17.49
N LYS A 340 12.20 -35.28 16.40
CA LYS A 340 12.91 -36.13 15.42
C LYS A 340 13.67 -35.35 14.33
N SER A 341 13.60 -34.02 14.31
CA SER A 341 14.19 -33.20 13.25
C SER A 341 15.03 -32.02 13.77
N LYS A 342 16.14 -32.28 14.47
CA LYS A 342 17.30 -31.37 14.52
C LYS A 342 18.61 -32.14 14.73
N PRO A 343 19.59 -32.05 13.82
CA PRO A 343 21.00 -32.16 14.17
C PRO A 343 21.63 -30.76 14.20
N GLY A 344 22.49 -30.51 15.20
CA GLY A 344 23.54 -29.49 15.11
C GLY A 344 23.43 -28.32 16.10
N THR A 345 24.39 -28.33 17.05
CA THR A 345 24.86 -27.21 17.89
C THR A 345 24.03 -26.88 19.14
N SER A 346 24.32 -27.62 20.20
CA SER A 346 23.97 -27.26 21.58
C SER A 346 24.80 -26.04 22.02
N LEU A 347 24.24 -24.85 21.91
CA LEU A 347 24.68 -23.72 22.72
C LEU A 347 24.13 -23.95 24.14
N LYS A 348 25.04 -24.03 25.12
CA LYS A 348 24.68 -24.04 26.55
C LYS A 348 23.68 -22.90 26.79
N ALA A 349 22.50 -23.24 27.30
CA ALA A 349 21.46 -22.26 27.63
C ALA A 349 21.93 -21.39 28.81
N ASN A 350 22.68 -20.33 28.52
CA ASN A 350 22.83 -19.22 29.44
C ASN A 350 21.43 -18.67 29.68
N LYS A 351 20.88 -18.92 30.88
CA LYS A 351 19.58 -18.42 31.30
C LYS A 351 19.68 -16.89 31.34
N VAL A 352 19.22 -16.24 30.26
CA VAL A 352 19.22 -14.78 30.14
C VAL A 352 18.45 -14.20 31.34
N ASN A 353 19.11 -13.35 32.11
CA ASN A 353 18.52 -12.71 33.29
C ASN A 353 17.64 -11.52 32.86
N PHE A 354 16.33 -11.73 32.74
CA PHE A 354 15.39 -10.68 32.35
C PHE A 354 15.13 -9.61 33.43
N SER A 355 15.63 -9.77 34.65
CA SER A 355 15.50 -8.73 35.69
C SER A 355 16.24 -7.44 35.34
N GLU A 356 17.30 -7.55 34.53
CA GLU A 356 18.12 -6.42 34.03
C GLU A 356 17.61 -5.84 32.70
N ASP A 357 16.52 -6.40 32.16
CA ASP A 357 15.86 -5.86 30.98
C ASP A 357 15.04 -4.61 31.33
N PHE A 358 14.60 -3.86 30.33
CA PHE A 358 13.94 -2.56 30.51
C PHE A 358 12.70 -2.62 31.42
N PHE A 359 11.88 -3.68 31.29
CA PHE A 359 10.69 -3.89 32.12
C PHE A 359 10.94 -4.85 33.29
N SER A 360 12.19 -5.23 33.55
CA SER A 360 12.60 -6.21 34.57
C SER A 360 11.87 -7.56 34.51
N CYS A 361 11.28 -7.88 33.36
CA CYS A 361 10.59 -9.12 33.08
C CYS A 361 10.62 -9.39 31.57
N ARG A 362 10.23 -10.60 31.18
CA ARG A 362 10.16 -10.97 29.77
C ARG A 362 8.94 -10.31 29.14
N THR A 363 9.16 -9.59 28.04
CA THR A 363 8.11 -8.88 27.32
C THR A 363 8.05 -9.28 25.85
N TYR A 364 6.88 -9.08 25.25
CA TYR A 364 6.55 -9.52 23.91
C TYR A 364 5.76 -8.44 23.17
N LEU A 365 5.75 -8.53 21.84
CA LEU A 365 4.73 -7.85 21.04
C LEU A 365 3.41 -8.61 21.13
N THR A 366 2.32 -7.87 21.36
CA THR A 366 1.01 -8.48 21.59
C THR A 366 0.42 -9.12 20.33
N VAL A 367 -0.20 -10.29 20.53
CA VAL A 367 -0.98 -11.00 19.51
C VAL A 367 -2.43 -10.49 19.46
N SER A 368 -2.96 -10.00 20.58
CA SER A 368 -4.33 -9.51 20.74
C SER A 368 -4.45 -8.52 21.90
N GLY A 369 -5.30 -7.51 21.75
CA GLY A 369 -5.65 -6.55 22.78
C GLY A 369 -6.86 -6.95 23.63
N ARG A 370 -7.47 -8.12 23.38
CA ARG A 370 -8.79 -8.50 23.91
C ARG A 370 -8.89 -8.43 25.42
N LEU A 371 -7.91 -8.98 26.16
CA LEU A 371 -7.92 -8.93 27.63
C LEU A 371 -7.98 -7.50 28.19
N HIS A 372 -7.32 -6.54 27.52
CA HIS A 372 -7.42 -5.14 27.91
C HIS A 372 -8.80 -4.56 27.57
N LEU A 373 -9.35 -4.91 26.40
CA LEU A 373 -10.68 -4.47 26.00
C LEU A 373 -11.77 -5.02 26.91
N GLU A 374 -11.68 -6.26 27.39
CA GLU A 374 -12.61 -6.84 28.38
C GLU A 374 -12.65 -5.99 29.65
N SER A 375 -11.48 -5.58 30.16
CA SER A 375 -11.40 -4.68 31.31
C SER A 375 -12.07 -3.33 31.04
N TYR A 376 -11.91 -2.77 29.84
CA TYR A 376 -12.56 -1.51 29.47
C TYR A 376 -14.06 -1.67 29.24
N ALA A 377 -14.51 -2.76 28.62
CA ALA A 377 -15.92 -3.07 28.39
C ALA A 377 -16.69 -3.15 29.71
N CYS A 378 -16.11 -3.79 30.73
CA CYS A 378 -16.68 -3.85 32.08
C CYS A 378 -16.92 -2.46 32.71
N ALA A 379 -16.18 -1.43 32.29
CA ALA A 379 -16.30 -0.07 32.83
C ALA A 379 -17.07 0.91 31.92
N LEU A 380 -16.95 0.75 30.59
CA LEU A 380 -17.42 1.71 29.59
C LEU A 380 -18.52 1.14 28.67
N GLY A 381 -18.90 -0.12 28.85
CA GLY A 381 -19.89 -0.81 28.04
C GLY A 381 -19.29 -1.36 26.75
N ASN A 382 -19.37 -0.57 25.68
CA ASN A 382 -18.98 -0.99 24.34
C ASN A 382 -17.69 -0.30 23.91
N VAL A 383 -16.67 -1.10 23.57
CA VAL A 383 -15.34 -0.59 23.23
C VAL A 383 -14.76 -1.28 22.01
N TYR A 384 -13.85 -0.60 21.33
CA TYR A 384 -13.11 -1.17 20.21
C TYR A 384 -11.68 -0.63 20.13
N SER A 385 -10.78 -1.38 19.53
CA SER A 385 -9.40 -0.97 19.27
C SER A 385 -9.04 -1.20 17.80
N ILE A 386 -8.23 -0.31 17.25
CA ILE A 386 -7.58 -0.48 15.95
C ILE A 386 -6.07 -0.38 16.18
N GLY A 387 -5.32 -1.44 15.90
CA GLY A 387 -3.88 -1.39 16.13
C GLY A 387 -3.11 -2.60 15.60
N PRO A 388 -1.76 -2.50 15.57
CA PRO A 388 -0.92 -3.56 15.08
C PRO A 388 -0.91 -4.75 16.05
N ARG A 389 -0.90 -5.96 15.49
CA ARG A 389 -0.75 -7.24 16.19
C ARG A 389 0.31 -8.07 15.50
N PHE A 390 1.02 -8.87 16.27
CA PHE A 390 2.23 -9.53 15.82
C PHE A 390 2.15 -11.04 16.07
N ARG A 391 2.53 -11.85 15.09
CA ARG A 391 2.62 -13.31 15.20
C ARG A 391 3.93 -13.79 14.62
N ALA A 392 4.66 -14.63 15.36
CA ALA A 392 5.94 -15.15 14.93
C ALA A 392 5.85 -16.52 14.24
N ASP A 393 4.69 -17.19 14.29
CA ASP A 393 4.42 -18.40 13.50
C ASP A 393 4.26 -18.03 12.02
N CYS A 394 5.25 -18.30 11.16
CA CYS A 394 5.09 -17.99 9.73
C CYS A 394 5.64 -19.07 8.79
N ALA A 395 4.72 -19.89 8.27
CA ALA A 395 4.83 -20.50 6.95
C ALA A 395 3.92 -19.82 5.89
N GLU A 396 2.84 -19.13 6.28
CA GLU A 396 1.82 -18.64 5.31
C GLU A 396 1.18 -17.25 5.58
N GLN A 397 1.47 -16.54 6.68
CA GLN A 397 0.82 -15.25 7.03
C GLN A 397 1.82 -14.09 7.17
N VAL A 398 1.31 -12.84 7.26
CA VAL A 398 2.13 -11.65 7.52
C VAL A 398 2.40 -11.52 9.02
N ALA A 399 3.67 -11.30 9.40
CA ALA A 399 4.10 -11.22 10.80
C ALA A 399 3.49 -10.04 11.59
N GLU A 400 3.18 -8.94 10.91
CA GLU A 400 2.51 -7.77 11.46
C GLU A 400 1.21 -7.50 10.69
N LYS A 401 0.10 -7.34 11.41
CA LYS A 401 -1.20 -7.03 10.83
C LYS A 401 -1.94 -5.98 11.66
N LEU A 402 -2.71 -5.12 10.98
CA LEU A 402 -3.66 -4.25 11.65
C LEU A 402 -4.91 -5.06 11.99
N MET A 403 -5.30 -5.08 13.27
CA MET A 403 -6.51 -5.75 13.74
C MET A 403 -7.50 -4.72 14.27
N ILE A 404 -8.78 -4.99 14.02
CA ILE A 404 -9.90 -4.32 14.67
C ILE A 404 -10.46 -5.33 15.67
N GLU A 405 -10.50 -4.96 16.94
CA GLU A 405 -10.99 -5.79 18.03
C GLU A 405 -12.10 -5.04 18.75
N ILE A 406 -13.19 -5.73 19.08
CA ILE A 406 -14.42 -5.15 19.59
C ILE A 406 -14.85 -5.97 20.80
N GLU A 407 -15.29 -5.29 21.85
CA GLU A 407 -15.80 -5.93 23.06
C GLU A 407 -17.07 -5.19 23.52
N MET A 408 -18.10 -5.95 23.87
CA MET A 408 -19.43 -5.43 24.21
C MET A 408 -19.90 -6.01 25.54
N ALA A 409 -20.03 -5.17 26.56
CA ALA A 409 -20.57 -5.59 27.84
C ALA A 409 -22.05 -6.02 27.69
N PHE A 410 -22.45 -7.04 28.45
CA PHE A 410 -23.81 -7.60 28.45
C PHE A 410 -24.29 -8.18 27.11
N ALA A 411 -23.40 -8.36 26.13
CA ALA A 411 -23.73 -8.95 24.84
C ALA A 411 -23.67 -10.48 24.88
N ARG A 412 -24.55 -11.13 24.11
CA ARG A 412 -24.46 -12.56 23.81
C ARG A 412 -23.83 -12.77 22.43
N LEU A 413 -23.55 -14.03 22.11
CA LEU A 413 -22.97 -14.39 20.82
C LEU A 413 -23.82 -13.89 19.64
N GLU A 414 -25.15 -13.95 19.75
CA GLU A 414 -26.05 -13.49 18.70
C GLU A 414 -25.91 -11.99 18.43
N ASP A 415 -25.71 -11.19 19.49
CA ASP A 415 -25.53 -9.75 19.40
C ASP A 415 -24.18 -9.43 18.74
N ALA A 416 -23.11 -10.14 19.12
CA ALA A 416 -21.80 -10.01 18.51
C ALA A 416 -21.82 -10.39 17.01
N MET A 417 -22.52 -11.47 16.65
CA MET A 417 -22.68 -11.88 15.25
C MET A 417 -23.45 -10.83 14.42
N SER A 418 -24.52 -10.26 14.97
CA SER A 418 -25.29 -9.20 14.31
C SER A 418 -24.44 -7.93 14.14
N CYS A 419 -23.70 -7.53 15.17
CA CYS A 419 -22.76 -6.40 15.10
C CYS A 419 -21.70 -6.61 14.01
N ALA A 420 -21.13 -7.82 13.91
CA ALA A 420 -20.15 -8.15 12.89
C ALA A 420 -20.75 -8.10 11.46
N ASP A 421 -21.97 -8.58 11.27
CA ASP A 421 -22.69 -8.52 9.98
C ASP A 421 -22.98 -7.06 9.58
N ASP A 422 -23.58 -6.27 10.48
CA ASP A 422 -23.88 -4.86 10.25
C ASP A 422 -22.61 -4.06 9.95
N PHE A 423 -21.53 -4.33 10.69
CA PHE A 423 -20.24 -3.70 10.48
C PHE A 423 -19.67 -4.03 9.10
N PHE A 424 -19.67 -5.30 8.71
CA PHE A 424 -19.19 -5.74 7.41
C PHE A 424 -19.98 -5.08 6.27
N LYS A 425 -21.32 -5.12 6.34
CA LYS A 425 -22.20 -4.49 5.34
C LYS A 425 -22.00 -2.98 5.28
N PHE A 426 -21.83 -2.33 6.43
CA PHE A 426 -21.51 -0.91 6.50
C PHE A 426 -20.21 -0.59 5.78
N LEU A 427 -19.13 -1.36 5.99
CA LEU A 427 -17.86 -1.17 5.30
C LEU A 427 -17.99 -1.37 3.79
N CYS A 428 -18.68 -2.42 3.34
CA CYS A 428 -18.93 -2.68 1.93
C CYS A 428 -19.65 -1.49 1.28
N LYS A 429 -20.73 -1.02 1.90
CA LYS A 429 -21.49 0.14 1.43
C LYS A 429 -20.64 1.40 1.41
N TRP A 430 -19.90 1.66 2.49
CA TRP A 430 -19.05 2.84 2.61
C TRP A 430 -18.04 2.95 1.47
N VAL A 431 -17.38 1.84 1.12
CA VAL A 431 -16.39 1.82 0.03
C VAL A 431 -17.04 2.09 -1.33
N LEU A 432 -18.23 1.54 -1.60
CA LEU A 432 -18.95 1.80 -2.84
C LEU A 432 -19.37 3.27 -2.95
N ASP A 433 -19.84 3.86 -1.85
CA ASP A 433 -20.34 5.23 -1.82
C ASP A 433 -19.20 6.28 -1.82
N ASN A 434 -18.09 6.01 -1.13
CA ASN A 434 -17.03 7.01 -0.89
C ASN A 434 -15.76 6.83 -1.75
N CYS A 435 -15.61 5.69 -2.41
CA CYS A 435 -14.44 5.37 -3.25
C CYS A 435 -14.81 4.88 -4.67
N PRO A 436 -15.80 5.49 -5.37
CA PRO A 436 -16.33 4.92 -6.62
C PRO A 436 -15.28 4.84 -7.75
N GLU A 437 -14.42 5.86 -7.89
CA GLU A 437 -13.36 5.87 -8.91
C GLU A 437 -12.28 4.83 -8.63
N ASP A 438 -11.87 4.69 -7.37
CA ASP A 438 -10.92 3.66 -6.93
C ASP A 438 -11.48 2.26 -7.14
N MET A 439 -12.76 2.04 -6.81
CA MET A 439 -13.45 0.77 -7.01
C MET A 439 -13.61 0.44 -8.49
N THR A 440 -13.94 1.43 -9.33
CA THR A 440 -14.00 1.28 -10.78
C THR A 440 -12.63 0.88 -11.36
N PHE A 441 -11.55 1.50 -10.87
CA PHE A 441 -10.19 1.12 -11.25
C PHE A 441 -9.86 -0.32 -10.84
N VAL A 442 -10.13 -0.68 -9.58
CA VAL A 442 -9.86 -2.02 -9.02
C VAL A 442 -10.65 -3.08 -9.77
N SER A 443 -11.94 -2.85 -10.04
CA SER A 443 -12.79 -3.77 -10.80
C SER A 443 -12.23 -4.02 -12.21
N LYS A 444 -11.86 -2.94 -12.92
CA LYS A 444 -11.29 -3.07 -14.27
C LYS A 444 -9.95 -3.79 -14.31
N ARG A 445 -9.12 -3.63 -13.27
CA ARG A 445 -7.71 -4.08 -13.31
C ARG A 445 -7.43 -5.40 -12.61
N ILE A 446 -8.17 -5.71 -11.54
CA ILE A 446 -7.92 -6.86 -10.65
C ILE A 446 -9.00 -7.92 -10.84
N ASP A 447 -10.27 -7.58 -10.60
CA ASP A 447 -11.39 -8.51 -10.70
C ASP A 447 -12.69 -7.76 -10.98
N LYS A 448 -13.25 -8.03 -12.17
CA LYS A 448 -14.41 -7.33 -12.72
C LYS A 448 -15.66 -7.53 -11.85
N THR A 449 -15.75 -8.65 -11.14
CA THR A 449 -16.94 -9.05 -10.37
C THR A 449 -17.02 -8.41 -8.99
N ARG A 450 -15.96 -7.72 -8.52
CA ARG A 450 -15.88 -7.25 -7.12
C ARG A 450 -16.99 -6.30 -6.71
N ILE A 451 -17.38 -5.39 -7.60
CA ILE A 451 -18.44 -4.42 -7.28
C ILE A 451 -19.76 -5.17 -7.10
N ASP A 452 -20.10 -6.05 -8.04
CA ASP A 452 -21.32 -6.86 -7.98
C ASP A 452 -21.32 -7.79 -6.77
N ARG A 453 -20.18 -8.39 -6.42
CA ARG A 453 -20.00 -9.22 -5.21
C ARG A 453 -20.25 -8.41 -3.93
N LEU A 454 -19.67 -7.22 -3.81
CA LEU A 454 -19.88 -6.35 -2.66
C LEU A 454 -21.35 -5.90 -2.57
N GLN A 455 -21.97 -5.56 -3.70
CA GLN A 455 -23.39 -5.21 -3.75
C GLN A 455 -24.26 -6.39 -3.31
N SER A 456 -23.99 -7.60 -3.82
CA SER A 456 -24.69 -8.82 -3.40
C SER A 456 -24.54 -9.07 -1.91
N MET A 457 -23.33 -8.92 -1.36
CA MET A 457 -23.05 -9.09 0.07
C MET A 457 -23.77 -8.08 0.98
N ILE A 458 -24.04 -6.86 0.49
CA ILE A 458 -24.77 -5.84 1.27
C ILE A 458 -26.23 -6.26 1.50
N TYR A 459 -26.86 -6.90 0.49
CA TYR A 459 -28.27 -7.28 0.54
C TYR A 459 -28.50 -8.73 0.95
N SER A 460 -27.45 -9.56 0.96
CA SER A 460 -27.55 -10.94 1.39
C SER A 460 -27.75 -11.04 2.91
N LYS A 461 -28.51 -12.06 3.31
CA LYS A 461 -28.64 -12.43 4.73
C LYS A 461 -27.52 -13.41 5.05
N VAL A 462 -26.73 -13.12 6.09
CA VAL A 462 -25.73 -14.07 6.58
C VAL A 462 -26.44 -15.25 7.23
N GLU A 463 -26.17 -16.45 6.73
CA GLU A 463 -26.66 -17.68 7.32
C GLU A 463 -25.84 -18.03 8.57
N LYS A 464 -26.53 -18.43 9.63
CA LYS A 464 -25.90 -18.87 10.88
C LYS A 464 -25.99 -20.39 10.91
N ILE A 465 -24.84 -21.05 10.79
CA ILE A 465 -24.73 -22.51 10.80
C ILE A 465 -23.86 -22.94 11.98
N THR A 466 -24.27 -23.99 12.68
CA THR A 466 -23.50 -24.53 13.79
C THR A 466 -22.30 -25.34 13.27
N TYR A 467 -21.25 -25.45 14.09
CA TYR A 467 -20.09 -26.28 13.74
C TYR A 467 -20.48 -27.73 13.42
N THR A 468 -21.41 -28.31 14.18
CA THR A 468 -21.90 -29.67 13.94
C THR A 468 -22.56 -29.81 12.57
N GLU A 469 -23.43 -28.87 12.20
CA GLU A 469 -24.05 -28.86 10.86
C GLU A 469 -23.01 -28.70 9.76
N VAL A 470 -21.98 -27.86 9.95
CA VAL A 470 -20.87 -27.73 8.99
C VAL A 470 -20.13 -29.07 8.81
N VAL A 471 -19.80 -29.76 9.90
CA VAL A 471 -19.15 -31.08 9.84
C VAL A 471 -20.03 -32.09 9.12
N ASP A 472 -21.34 -32.09 9.38
CA ASP A 472 -22.30 -33.00 8.74
C ASP A 472 -22.47 -32.72 7.25
N VAL A 473 -22.51 -31.44 6.85
CA VAL A 473 -22.59 -31.03 5.44
C VAL A 473 -21.30 -31.41 4.71
N LEU A 474 -20.14 -31.05 5.26
CA LEU A 474 -18.84 -31.38 4.67
C LEU A 474 -18.61 -32.90 4.59
N GLY A 475 -19.09 -33.66 5.57
CA GLY A 475 -19.04 -35.12 5.57
C GLY A 475 -19.91 -35.78 4.48
N LYS A 476 -20.94 -35.08 3.99
CA LYS A 476 -21.83 -35.55 2.89
C LYS A 476 -21.32 -35.19 1.51
N VAL A 477 -20.38 -34.26 1.37
CA VAL A 477 -19.80 -33.89 0.07
C VAL A 477 -18.91 -35.03 -0.42
N SER A 478 -19.40 -35.82 -1.38
CA SER A 478 -18.68 -36.95 -1.98
C SER A 478 -17.70 -36.56 -3.08
N ASP A 479 -17.84 -35.34 -3.62
CA ASP A 479 -17.26 -34.97 -4.93
C ASP A 479 -15.90 -34.25 -4.79
N GLN A 480 -15.48 -33.90 -3.57
CA GLN A 480 -14.18 -33.31 -3.27
C GLN A 480 -13.37 -34.20 -2.31
N LYS A 481 -12.16 -34.56 -2.72
CA LYS A 481 -11.20 -35.26 -1.87
C LYS A 481 -10.47 -34.26 -0.98
N PHE A 482 -10.98 -34.03 0.22
CA PHE A 482 -10.21 -33.32 1.25
C PHE A 482 -8.96 -34.13 1.60
N GLU A 483 -7.81 -33.47 1.76
CA GLU A 483 -6.57 -34.13 2.18
C GLU A 483 -6.71 -34.81 3.55
N VAL A 484 -7.58 -34.25 4.41
CA VAL A 484 -7.90 -34.80 5.73
C VAL A 484 -9.42 -34.87 5.86
N LYS A 485 -9.95 -36.07 6.18
CA LYS A 485 -11.37 -36.20 6.54
C LYS A 485 -11.63 -35.42 7.83
N LEU A 486 -12.49 -34.41 7.74
CA LEU A 486 -12.89 -33.62 8.89
C LEU A 486 -13.60 -34.51 9.93
N GLN A 487 -13.08 -34.52 11.14
CA GLN A 487 -13.73 -35.16 12.29
C GLN A 487 -14.31 -34.10 13.21
N TRP A 488 -15.42 -34.43 13.87
CA TRP A 488 -16.02 -33.55 14.87
C TRP A 488 -15.01 -33.26 16.00
N GLY A 489 -14.81 -31.98 16.31
CA GLY A 489 -13.81 -31.50 17.26
C GLY A 489 -12.48 -31.07 16.63
N ALA A 490 -12.27 -31.33 15.33
CA ALA A 490 -11.13 -30.79 14.59
C ALA A 490 -11.41 -29.37 14.08
N ALA A 491 -10.40 -28.50 14.11
CA ALA A 491 -10.51 -27.16 13.53
C ALA A 491 -10.73 -27.22 12.02
N LEU A 492 -11.55 -26.31 11.49
CA LEU A 492 -11.74 -26.17 10.05
C LEU A 492 -10.45 -25.61 9.42
N THR A 493 -10.01 -26.22 8.33
CA THR A 493 -8.86 -25.75 7.55
C THR A 493 -9.30 -24.69 6.56
N ALA A 494 -8.34 -23.97 5.97
CA ALA A 494 -8.63 -23.02 4.89
C ALA A 494 -9.22 -23.70 3.64
N GLU A 495 -9.03 -25.01 3.46
CA GLU A 495 -9.68 -25.79 2.39
C GLU A 495 -11.18 -25.96 2.71
N HIS A 496 -11.52 -26.37 3.93
CA HIS A 496 -12.91 -26.53 4.39
C HIS A 496 -13.69 -25.20 4.30
N LEU A 497 -13.03 -24.07 4.52
CA LEU A 497 -13.66 -22.73 4.50
C LEU A 497 -13.78 -22.11 3.09
N ARG A 498 -13.11 -22.68 2.07
CA ARG A 498 -13.04 -22.12 0.71
C ARG A 498 -13.99 -22.78 -0.28
N GLN A 499 -14.88 -23.67 0.14
CA GLN A 499 -15.91 -24.21 -0.75
C GLN A 499 -16.73 -23.05 -1.35
N GLU A 500 -16.39 -22.68 -2.58
CA GLU A 500 -17.24 -21.88 -3.45
C GLU A 500 -18.38 -22.80 -3.88
N SER A 501 -19.56 -22.54 -3.32
CA SER A 501 -20.84 -23.08 -3.81
C SER A 501 -21.21 -22.47 -5.15
#